data_AF-A0A098PXG5-F1
#
_entry.id   AF-A0A098PXG5-F1
#
_cell.length_a   1.000
_cell.length_b   1.000
_cell.length_c   1.000
_cell.angle_alpha   90.00
_cell.angle_beta   90.00
_cell.angle_gamma   90.00
#
_symmetry.space_group_name_H-M   'P 1'
#
loop_
_entity.id
_entity.type
_entity.pdbx_description
1 polymer ?
#
loop_
_entity_poly.entity_id
_entity_poly.type
_entity_poly.pdbx_seq_one_letter_code
_entity_poly.pdbx_strand_id
1 'polypeptide(L)'
;MVRAPISASTRDDLRRNCNTTQAVVETAARASKILEPRDAYKEFRAAQDHFEVGCWLVYYRQQMAGEGAHEAIYECAELLRRHGLQEPTRNFETVFGFGIDCYWSVVASQPRGRGAGEVCQMQPEVRAC
;
A
#
# COMPACT_ATOMS: atom_id res chain seq x y z
N MET A 1 -2.93 -6.61 14.28
CA MET A 1 -2.57 -5.39 13.52
C MET A 1 -3.21 -4.20 14.21
N VAL A 2 -2.50 -3.08 14.38
CA VAL A 2 -3.07 -1.84 14.94
C VAL A 2 -3.96 -1.18 13.88
N ARG A 3 -5.01 -0.47 14.32
CA ARG A 3 -5.91 0.25 13.42
C ARG A 3 -5.20 1.42 12.74
N ALA A 4 -5.39 1.57 11.43
CA ALA A 4 -4.92 2.72 10.67
C ALA A 4 -5.49 4.02 11.25
N PRO A 5 -4.66 5.07 11.38
CA PRO A 5 -5.04 6.36 11.96
C PRO A 5 -5.81 7.22 10.94
N ILE A 6 -6.96 6.71 10.52
CA ILE A 6 -7.97 7.42 9.71
C ILE A 6 -9.16 7.81 10.58
N SER A 7 -9.91 8.83 10.18
CA SER A 7 -11.12 9.24 10.89
C SER A 7 -12.18 8.13 10.91
N ALA A 8 -13.05 8.16 11.92
CA ALA A 8 -14.18 7.23 12.01
C ALA A 8 -15.10 7.33 10.80
N SER A 9 -15.38 8.55 10.32
CA SER A 9 -16.22 8.78 9.14
C SER A 9 -15.61 8.16 7.88
N THR A 10 -14.32 8.36 7.63
CA THR A 10 -13.63 7.75 6.48
C THR A 10 -13.67 6.23 6.58
N ARG A 11 -13.46 5.68 7.77
CA ARG A 11 -13.54 4.22 7.98
C ARG A 11 -14.94 3.67 7.69
N ASP A 12 -15.99 4.38 8.12
CA ASP A 12 -17.37 3.98 7.86
C ASP A 12 -17.75 4.10 6.38
N ASP A 13 -17.25 5.12 5.69
CA ASP A 13 -17.38 5.24 4.23
C ASP A 13 -16.72 4.06 3.52
N LEU A 14 -15.49 3.71 3.89
CA LEU A 14 -14.78 2.56 3.32
C LEU A 14 -15.55 1.26 3.55
N ARG A 15 -16.11 1.05 4.76
CA ARG A 15 -16.94 -0.12 5.06
C ARG A 15 -18.17 -0.19 4.17
N ARG A 16 -18.88 0.92 3.98
CA ARG A 16 -20.05 0.97 3.08
C ARG A 16 -19.64 0.66 1.65
N ASN A 17 -18.54 1.25 1.18
CA ASN A 17 -18.06 1.15 -0.20
C ASN A 17 -17.53 -0.25 -0.56
N CYS A 18 -17.16 -1.08 0.42
CA CYS A 18 -16.79 -2.48 0.19
C CYS A 18 -17.77 -3.51 0.74
N ASN A 19 -18.98 -3.11 1.18
CA ASN A 19 -19.92 -4.03 1.83
C ASN A 19 -20.54 -5.05 0.85
N THR A 20 -20.63 -4.69 -0.43
CA THR A 20 -21.12 -5.56 -1.50
C THR A 20 -20.31 -5.32 -2.76
N THR A 21 -20.34 -6.28 -3.70
CA THR A 21 -19.75 -6.08 -5.03
C THR A 21 -20.38 -4.88 -5.77
N GLN A 22 -21.68 -4.66 -5.60
CA GLN A 22 -22.37 -3.50 -6.16
C GLN A 22 -21.83 -2.17 -5.60
N ALA A 23 -21.55 -2.10 -4.29
CA ALA A 23 -20.97 -0.91 -3.68
C ALA A 23 -19.55 -0.61 -4.22
N VAL A 24 -18.76 -1.65 -4.53
CA VAL A 24 -17.45 -1.49 -5.18
C VAL A 24 -17.62 -0.91 -6.58
N VAL A 25 -18.56 -1.43 -7.39
CA VAL A 25 -18.87 -0.91 -8.73
C VAL A 25 -19.32 0.55 -8.67
N GLU A 26 -20.20 0.91 -7.74
CA GLU A 26 -20.65 2.29 -7.54
C GLU A 26 -19.51 3.22 -7.12
N THR A 27 -18.58 2.72 -6.29
CA THR A 27 -17.39 3.46 -5.88
C THR A 27 -16.46 3.71 -7.07
N ALA A 28 -16.25 2.70 -7.93
CA ALA A 28 -15.50 2.83 -9.16
C ALA A 28 -16.13 3.86 -10.11
N ALA A 29 -17.45 3.82 -10.28
CA ALA A 29 -18.19 4.75 -11.12
C ALA A 29 -18.04 6.22 -10.65
N ARG A 30 -18.06 6.47 -9.32
CA ARG A 30 -17.79 7.80 -8.75
C ARG A 30 -16.38 8.31 -9.03
N ALA A 31 -15.42 7.40 -9.27
CA ALA A 31 -14.05 7.71 -9.66
C ALA A 31 -13.84 7.71 -11.19
N SER A 32 -14.93 7.70 -11.99
CA SER A 32 -14.89 7.60 -13.45
C SER A 32 -14.14 6.37 -13.97
N LYS A 33 -14.18 5.26 -13.22
CA LYS A 33 -13.61 3.97 -13.60
C LYS A 33 -14.71 2.95 -13.88
N ILE A 34 -14.47 2.10 -14.88
CA ILE A 34 -15.31 0.95 -15.19
C ILE A 34 -14.61 -0.28 -14.62
N LEU A 35 -15.28 -0.98 -13.69
CA LEU A 35 -14.84 -2.30 -13.26
C LEU A 35 -15.69 -3.37 -13.90
N GLU A 36 -15.01 -4.32 -14.54
CA GLU A 36 -15.64 -5.56 -14.96
C GLU A 36 -16.14 -6.35 -13.73
N PRO A 37 -17.26 -7.09 -13.83
CA PRO A 37 -17.84 -7.81 -12.69
C PRO A 37 -16.86 -8.72 -11.96
N ARG A 38 -15.94 -9.35 -12.71
CA ARG A 38 -14.89 -10.21 -12.14
C ARG A 38 -13.92 -9.43 -11.27
N ASP A 39 -13.48 -8.26 -11.71
CA ASP A 39 -12.54 -7.43 -10.94
C ASP A 39 -13.26 -6.81 -9.73
N ALA A 40 -14.53 -6.42 -9.87
CA ALA A 40 -15.32 -5.92 -8.75
C ALA A 40 -15.47 -6.98 -7.65
N TYR A 41 -15.68 -8.24 -8.03
CA TYR A 41 -15.73 -9.35 -7.08
C TYR A 41 -14.36 -9.58 -6.41
N LYS A 42 -13.26 -9.51 -7.16
CA LYS A 42 -11.91 -9.63 -6.59
C LYS A 42 -11.61 -8.53 -5.57
N GLU A 43 -11.87 -7.28 -5.92
CA GLU A 43 -11.66 -6.14 -5.02
C GLU A 43 -12.59 -6.22 -3.80
N PHE A 44 -13.85 -6.61 -3.99
CA PHE A 44 -14.75 -6.89 -2.86
C PHE A 44 -14.17 -7.95 -1.92
N ARG A 45 -13.73 -9.10 -2.44
CA ARG A 45 -13.13 -10.18 -1.63
C ARG A 45 -11.88 -9.70 -0.91
N ALA A 46 -10.98 -9.02 -1.60
CA ALA A 46 -9.77 -8.47 -1.00
C ALA A 46 -10.09 -7.42 0.09
N ALA A 47 -11.12 -6.59 -0.11
CA ALA A 47 -11.56 -5.62 0.88
C ALA A 47 -12.15 -6.27 2.13
N GLN A 48 -12.86 -7.40 1.99
CA GLN A 48 -13.36 -8.17 3.12
C GLN A 48 -12.22 -8.88 3.88
N ASP A 49 -11.32 -9.51 3.15
CA ASP A 49 -10.23 -10.31 3.73
C ASP A 49 -9.09 -9.43 4.30
N HIS A 50 -8.92 -8.21 3.78
CA HIS A 50 -7.81 -7.30 4.11
C HIS A 50 -8.26 -5.85 4.39
N PHE A 51 -9.44 -5.66 4.97
CA PHE A 51 -10.01 -4.33 5.23
C PHE A 51 -9.05 -3.36 5.93
N GLU A 52 -8.35 -3.85 6.96
CA GLU A 52 -7.43 -3.03 7.72
C GLU A 52 -6.19 -2.63 6.89
N VAL A 53 -5.69 -3.52 6.03
CA VAL A 53 -4.60 -3.20 5.11
C VAL A 53 -5.06 -2.10 4.15
N GLY A 54 -6.27 -2.22 3.59
CA GLY A 54 -6.87 -1.17 2.77
C GLY A 54 -6.96 0.18 3.48
N CYS A 55 -7.34 0.19 4.77
CA CYS A 55 -7.36 1.42 5.57
C CYS A 55 -5.96 2.03 5.73
N TRP A 56 -4.93 1.21 5.94
CA TRP A 56 -3.54 1.67 5.98
C TRP A 56 -3.08 2.24 4.64
N LEU A 57 -3.47 1.64 3.51
CA LEU A 57 -3.16 2.17 2.18
C LEU A 57 -3.77 3.57 1.96
N VAL A 58 -4.99 3.80 2.45
CA VAL A 58 -5.62 5.14 2.41
C VAL A 58 -4.81 6.14 3.23
N TYR A 59 -4.42 5.78 4.44
CA TYR A 59 -3.60 6.63 5.30
C TYR A 59 -2.26 6.97 4.63
N TYR A 60 -1.52 5.97 4.17
CA TYR A 60 -0.23 6.19 3.54
C TYR A 60 -0.35 7.03 2.29
N ARG A 61 -1.37 6.83 1.45
CA ARG A 61 -1.60 7.70 0.28
C ARG A 61 -1.76 9.16 0.66
N GLN A 62 -2.47 9.46 1.75
CA GLN A 62 -2.61 10.84 2.24
C GLN A 62 -1.28 11.42 2.71
N GLN A 63 -0.46 10.63 3.42
CA GLN A 63 0.86 11.06 3.89
C GLN A 63 1.87 11.23 2.75
N MET A 64 1.79 10.38 1.71
CA MET A 64 2.64 10.47 0.51
C MET A 64 2.41 11.77 -0.28
N ALA A 65 1.28 12.44 -0.10
CA ALA A 65 1.00 13.75 -0.69
C ALA A 65 1.52 14.94 0.15
N GLY A 66 2.06 14.69 1.35
CA GLY A 66 2.47 15.72 2.30
C GLY A 66 3.97 15.70 2.65
N GLU A 67 4.33 16.48 3.66
CA GLU A 67 5.68 16.45 4.27
C GLU A 67 5.91 15.08 4.93
N GLY A 68 7.04 14.43 4.63
CA GLY A 68 7.33 13.07 5.13
C GLY A 68 6.98 11.92 4.15
N ALA A 69 6.66 12.24 2.88
CA ALA A 69 6.31 11.25 1.86
C ALA A 69 7.27 10.05 1.76
N HIS A 70 8.58 10.24 1.95
CA HIS A 70 9.57 9.17 1.90
C HIS A 70 9.38 8.09 2.98
N GLU A 71 9.06 8.48 4.21
CA GLU A 71 8.82 7.53 5.30
C GLU A 71 7.51 6.77 5.07
N ALA A 72 6.44 7.47 4.68
CA ALA A 72 5.17 6.86 4.33
C ALA A 72 5.28 5.87 3.17
N ILE A 73 6.10 6.17 2.15
CA ILE A 73 6.39 5.25 1.05
C ILE A 73 7.07 3.98 1.58
N TYR A 74 8.10 4.12 2.41
CA TYR A 74 8.83 2.97 2.97
C TYR A 74 7.93 2.09 3.83
N GLU A 75 7.14 2.68 4.72
CA GLU A 75 6.21 1.93 5.56
C GLU A 75 5.11 1.23 4.74
N CYS A 76 4.61 1.89 3.69
CA CYS A 76 3.67 1.29 2.76
C CYS A 76 4.27 0.10 2.01
N ALA A 77 5.54 0.18 1.59
CA ALA A 77 6.25 -0.95 0.98
C ALA A 77 6.37 -2.14 1.94
N GLU A 78 6.76 -1.89 3.19
CA GLU A 78 6.88 -2.91 4.22
C GLU A 78 5.53 -3.56 4.55
N LEU A 79 4.45 -2.77 4.59
CA LEU A 79 3.09 -3.25 4.75
C LEU A 79 2.73 -4.25 3.63
N LEU A 80 2.90 -3.87 2.37
CA LEU A 80 2.60 -4.74 1.23
C LEU A 80 3.42 -6.04 1.26
N ARG A 81 4.71 -5.95 1.58
CA ARG A 81 5.61 -7.10 1.69
C ARG A 81 5.19 -8.07 2.79
N ARG A 82 4.86 -7.57 3.98
CA ARG A 82 4.44 -8.39 5.14
C ARG A 82 3.13 -9.13 4.90
N HIS A 83 2.23 -8.54 4.11
CA HIS A 83 0.93 -9.13 3.80
C HIS A 83 0.92 -10.01 2.54
N GLY A 84 2.05 -10.12 1.82
CA GLY A 84 2.19 -11.02 0.67
C GLY A 84 1.22 -10.72 -0.48
N LEU A 85 0.79 -9.46 -0.62
CA LEU A 85 -0.20 -9.05 -1.61
C LEU A 85 0.44 -9.01 -2.99
N GLN A 86 0.08 -9.96 -3.87
CA GLN A 86 0.67 -10.09 -5.20
C GLN A 86 0.09 -9.11 -6.23
N GLU A 87 -1.17 -8.71 -6.09
CA GLU A 87 -1.86 -7.79 -7.01
C GLU A 87 -2.53 -6.61 -6.27
N PRO A 88 -1.79 -5.82 -5.45
CA PRO A 88 -2.40 -4.79 -4.62
C PRO A 88 -3.12 -3.70 -5.44
N THR A 89 -2.65 -3.44 -6.65
CA THR A 89 -3.29 -2.49 -7.58
C THR A 89 -4.63 -2.99 -8.10
N ARG A 90 -4.84 -4.30 -8.32
CA ARG A 90 -6.18 -4.81 -8.68
C ARG A 90 -7.10 -4.96 -7.48
N ASN A 91 -6.53 -5.14 -6.30
CA ASN A 91 -7.27 -5.50 -5.10
C ASN A 91 -7.76 -4.28 -4.30
N PHE A 92 -7.17 -3.10 -4.50
CA PHE A 92 -7.43 -1.93 -3.65
C PHE A 92 -7.53 -0.60 -4.43
N GLU A 93 -7.67 -0.64 -5.76
CA GLU A 93 -7.62 0.56 -6.60
C GLU A 93 -8.86 1.46 -6.54
N THR A 94 -10.04 0.95 -6.20
CA THR A 94 -11.26 1.78 -6.21
C THR A 94 -11.67 2.19 -4.81
N VAL A 95 -12.00 1.24 -3.95
CA VAL A 95 -12.50 1.57 -2.59
C VAL A 95 -11.42 2.28 -1.79
N PHE A 96 -10.20 1.76 -1.84
CA PHE A 96 -9.07 2.32 -1.10
C PHE A 96 -8.23 3.27 -1.96
N GLY A 97 -8.50 3.34 -3.26
CA GLY A 97 -7.82 4.24 -4.21
C GLY A 97 -6.31 4.01 -4.30
N PHE A 98 -5.84 2.80 -4.07
CA PHE A 98 -4.44 2.40 -4.22
C PHE A 98 -4.19 1.88 -5.63
N GLY A 99 -4.07 2.81 -6.57
CA GLY A 99 -3.88 2.52 -7.99
C GLY A 99 -2.41 2.31 -8.39
N ILE A 100 -2.20 2.14 -9.69
CA ILE A 100 -0.89 1.87 -10.28
C ILE A 100 0.16 2.96 -9.96
N ASP A 101 -0.24 4.23 -9.92
CA ASP A 101 0.68 5.34 -9.62
C ASP A 101 1.18 5.28 -8.17
N CYS A 102 0.29 4.99 -7.22
CA CYS A 102 0.66 4.78 -5.82
C CYS A 102 1.63 3.60 -5.68
N TYR A 103 1.35 2.51 -6.39
CA TYR A 103 2.21 1.33 -6.39
C TYR A 103 3.60 1.63 -6.96
N TRP A 104 3.69 2.37 -8.08
CA TRP A 104 4.97 2.77 -8.64
C TRP A 104 5.76 3.67 -7.72
N SER A 105 5.12 4.64 -7.05
CA SER A 105 5.80 5.45 -6.02
C SER A 105 6.39 4.57 -4.92
N VAL A 106 5.64 3.56 -4.48
CA VAL A 106 6.08 2.65 -3.41
C VAL A 106 7.22 1.73 -3.84
N VAL A 107 7.16 1.17 -5.04
CA VAL A 107 8.18 0.23 -5.55
C VAL A 107 9.44 0.96 -6.03
N ALA A 108 9.30 2.11 -6.69
CA ALA A 108 10.44 2.88 -7.20
C ALA A 108 11.34 3.43 -6.09
N SER A 109 10.76 3.72 -4.92
CA SER A 109 11.49 4.19 -3.74
C SER A 109 12.14 3.07 -2.91
N GLN A 110 11.90 1.79 -3.24
CA GLN A 110 12.68 0.73 -2.60
C GLN A 110 14.14 0.89 -3.02
N PRO A 111 15.10 1.00 -2.08
CA PRO A 111 16.50 1.04 -2.44
C PRO A 111 16.81 -0.25 -3.20
N ARG A 112 17.31 -0.12 -4.43
CA ARG A 112 17.90 -1.25 -5.17
C ARG A 112 18.96 -1.87 -4.28
N GLY A 113 18.62 -2.97 -3.60
CA GLY A 113 19.52 -3.77 -2.78
C GLY A 113 20.33 -2.99 -1.74
N ARG A 114 19.96 -3.12 -0.46
CA ARG A 114 20.98 -3.13 0.58
C ARG A 114 21.74 -4.45 0.43
N GLY A 115 22.71 -4.48 -0.48
CA GLY A 115 23.39 -5.70 -0.90
C GLY A 115 24.52 -5.44 -1.89
N ALA A 116 25.50 -4.64 -1.51
CA ALA A 116 26.91 -4.66 -1.95
C ALA A 116 27.59 -3.39 -1.43
N GLY A 117 28.33 -3.47 -0.32
CA GLY A 117 29.11 -2.33 0.13
C GLY A 117 29.49 -2.24 1.61
N GLU A 118 29.33 -3.28 2.43
CA GLU A 118 30.26 -3.44 3.56
C GLU A 118 31.54 -4.07 3.00
N VAL A 119 32.38 -3.21 2.43
CA VAL A 119 33.80 -3.54 2.27
C VAL A 119 34.34 -3.71 3.67
N CYS A 120 34.65 -4.96 4.00
CA CYS A 120 35.43 -5.38 5.14
C CYS A 120 36.61 -4.41 5.32
N GLN A 121 36.55 -3.53 6.32
CA GLN A 121 37.72 -2.78 6.76
C GLN A 121 38.66 -3.76 7.45
N MET A 122 39.43 -4.50 6.66
CA MET A 122 40.66 -5.13 7.12
C MET A 122 41.62 -4.01 7.48
N GLN A 123 41.68 -3.65 8.76
CA GLN A 123 42.80 -2.86 9.28
C GLN A 123 44.06 -3.72 9.17
N PRO A 124 45.14 -3.28 8.50
CA PRO A 124 46.42 -3.94 8.65
C PRO A 124 46.99 -3.53 10.01
N GLU A 125 47.07 -4.49 10.94
CA GLU A 125 47.86 -4.36 12.15
C GLU A 125 49.32 -4.08 11.74
N VAL A 126 49.78 -2.86 12.00
CA VAL A 126 51.19 -2.49 11.90
C VAL A 126 51.92 -3.24 13.02
N ARG A 127 52.58 -4.34 12.68
CA ARG A 127 53.63 -4.92 13.53
C ARG A 127 54.87 -4.05 13.41
N ALA A 128 55.14 -3.28 14.46
CA ALA A 128 56.47 -2.74 14.73
C ALA A 128 57.41 -3.93 15.07
N CYS A 129 58.52 -4.01 14.36
CA CYS A 129 59.72 -4.71 14.80
C CYS A 129 60.65 -3.70 15.48
#